data_AF-A0A930T2P6-F1
#
_entry.id   AF-A0A930T2P6-F1
#
_cell.length_a   1.000
_cell.length_b   1.000
_cell.length_c   1.000
_cell.angle_alpha   90.00
_cell.angle_beta   90.00
_cell.angle_gamma   90.00
#
_symmetry.space_group_name_H-M   'P 1'
#
loop_
_entity.id
_entity.type
_entity.pdbx_description
1 polymer ?
#
loop_
_entity_poly.entity_id
_entity_poly.type
_entity_poly.pdbx_seq_one_letter_code
_entity_poly.pdbx_strand_id
1 'polypeptide(L)'
;MILLSFLGTGDYKLTSYTWQNKAYQTEYVADAIANFFQVEEIKVFITKEANNTHGDKLRNKIDNKFNLSYVDIKSGTEEDDIWQLFDKVVESVPENSEIIFDITHAFRSIPVIVLLASAFLEKARNVTIKGVYYGQYNQEKNQAPIFDLTPAIKLLDWLTATDTFINTGSSQKLGQLLEDIQVDFFKSGKAQTEEFKPVKLRNFGTAISNISENIQFIRPVELLESAHKLEKFSSEEIRKEIGIFAKPFELIIDKIEQDYAQFALEKSSKAEANLVIKKHYLLIKWYTEKGLGTQAILLAREWLVTTLAILENNDYLNKEARKNIETQLNSISGNNPERIKIYEQQISCHVTNVKQLDDTWSQLGRNRNNIAHCQMNTEQFSSKTLHQYAQELPEILSDLFPQLNLTE
;
A
#
# COMPACT_ATOMS: atom_id res chain seq x y z
N MET A 1 -6.58 -19.03 21.85
CA MET A 1 -5.29 -18.43 21.37
C MET A 1 -4.17 -19.46 21.49
N ILE A 2 -3.31 -19.57 20.47
CA ILE A 2 -2.24 -20.60 20.38
C ILE A 2 -0.86 -19.95 20.59
N LEU A 3 -0.01 -20.54 21.44
CA LEU A 3 1.41 -20.17 21.57
C LEU A 3 2.28 -21.08 20.70
N LEU A 4 3.04 -20.48 19.78
CA LEU A 4 4.09 -21.15 19.04
C LEU A 4 5.44 -20.81 19.68
N SER A 5 6.12 -21.81 20.24
CA SER A 5 7.40 -21.63 20.94
C SER A 5 8.48 -22.55 20.36
N PHE A 6 9.74 -22.15 20.48
CA PHE A 6 10.89 -22.92 20.02
C PHE A 6 11.72 -23.40 21.21
N LEU A 7 12.18 -24.65 21.18
CA LEU A 7 13.00 -25.22 22.26
C LEU A 7 14.39 -25.60 21.75
N GLY A 8 15.41 -25.24 22.53
CA GLY A 8 16.81 -25.58 22.28
C GLY A 8 17.36 -26.56 23.32
N THR A 9 18.67 -26.75 23.32
CA THR A 9 19.41 -27.66 24.23
C THR A 9 20.13 -26.93 25.37
N GLY A 10 19.84 -25.64 25.55
CA GLY A 10 20.51 -24.80 26.55
C GLY A 10 20.22 -25.24 27.98
N ASP A 11 21.15 -24.98 28.90
CA ASP A 11 20.98 -25.31 30.32
C ASP A 11 20.02 -24.34 31.01
N TYR A 12 18.73 -24.63 30.93
CA TYR A 12 17.66 -23.79 31.48
C TYR A 12 17.68 -23.76 33.00
N LYS A 13 17.77 -22.55 33.56
CA LYS A 13 17.78 -22.29 35.00
C LYS A 13 16.48 -21.65 35.45
N LEU A 14 16.11 -21.94 36.70
CA LEU A 14 14.96 -21.31 37.34
C LEU A 14 15.13 -19.80 37.34
N THR A 15 14.20 -19.10 36.70
CA THR A 15 14.29 -17.66 36.47
C THR A 15 12.93 -17.00 36.73
N SER A 16 12.93 -15.77 37.24
CA SER A 16 11.73 -14.94 37.30
C SER A 16 11.53 -14.18 36.00
N TYR A 17 10.69 -14.68 35.10
CA TYR A 17 10.29 -13.95 33.91
C TYR A 17 9.33 -12.82 34.29
N THR A 18 9.45 -11.67 33.65
CA THR A 18 8.59 -10.50 33.94
C THR A 18 7.89 -9.98 32.68
N TRP A 19 6.63 -9.61 32.84
CA TRP A 19 5.82 -8.97 31.81
C TRP A 19 4.96 -7.90 32.45
N GLN A 20 5.18 -6.64 32.07
CA GLN A 20 4.58 -5.48 32.74
C GLN A 20 4.82 -5.55 34.27
N ASN A 21 3.75 -5.57 35.07
CA ASN A 21 3.80 -5.64 36.53
C ASN A 21 3.70 -7.08 37.07
N LYS A 22 3.72 -8.10 36.20
CA LYS A 22 3.61 -9.51 36.58
C LYS A 22 4.98 -10.18 36.54
N ALA A 23 5.17 -11.16 37.42
CA ALA A 23 6.34 -12.02 37.45
C ALA A 23 5.91 -13.48 37.56
N TYR A 24 6.66 -14.38 36.92
CA TYR A 24 6.39 -15.82 36.95
C TYR A 24 7.71 -16.59 36.97
N GLN A 25 7.89 -17.47 37.97
CA GLN A 25 9.12 -18.24 38.15
C GLN A 25 9.03 -19.59 37.46
N THR A 26 9.93 -19.84 36.51
CA THR A 26 10.01 -21.11 35.79
C THR A 26 11.35 -21.22 35.08
N GLU A 27 11.76 -22.45 34.76
CA GLU A 27 12.91 -22.73 33.90
C GLU A 27 12.56 -22.48 32.43
N TYR A 28 11.28 -22.55 32.05
CA TYR A 28 10.82 -22.53 30.65
C TYR A 28 10.02 -21.27 30.34
N VAL A 29 10.56 -20.40 29.51
CA VAL A 29 9.90 -19.15 29.08
C VAL A 29 8.52 -19.39 28.44
N ALA A 30 8.34 -20.50 27.72
CA ALA A 30 7.05 -20.89 27.15
C ALA A 30 5.94 -21.03 28.21
N ASP A 31 6.27 -21.58 29.39
CA ASP A 31 5.35 -21.69 30.53
C ASP A 31 5.01 -20.28 31.08
N ALA A 32 6.01 -19.40 31.21
CA ALA A 32 5.75 -18.01 31.64
C ALA A 32 4.85 -17.25 30.66
N ILE A 33 5.14 -17.30 29.36
CA ILE A 33 4.34 -16.64 28.32
C ILE A 33 2.92 -17.21 28.31
N ALA A 34 2.76 -18.54 28.31
CA ALA A 34 1.44 -19.17 28.35
C ALA A 34 0.61 -18.70 29.56
N ASN A 35 1.22 -18.55 30.74
CA ASN A 35 0.56 -18.02 31.92
C ASN A 35 0.26 -16.51 31.82
N PHE A 36 1.16 -15.68 31.30
CA PHE A 36 0.90 -14.24 31.19
C PHE A 36 -0.25 -13.93 30.24
N PHE A 37 -0.36 -14.67 29.14
CA PHE A 37 -1.33 -14.43 28.07
C PHE A 37 -2.54 -15.38 28.09
N GLN A 38 -2.58 -16.35 29.01
CA GLN A 38 -3.70 -17.30 29.19
C GLN A 38 -4.06 -18.02 27.89
N VAL A 39 -3.06 -18.65 27.26
CA VAL A 39 -3.26 -19.40 26.02
C VAL A 39 -4.00 -20.72 26.25
N GLU A 40 -4.62 -21.26 25.20
CA GLU A 40 -5.32 -22.56 25.26
C GLU A 40 -4.39 -23.71 24.88
N GLU A 41 -3.53 -23.46 23.88
CA GLU A 41 -2.65 -24.47 23.28
C GLU A 41 -1.22 -23.93 23.18
N ILE A 42 -0.25 -24.81 23.41
CA ILE A 42 1.18 -24.57 23.20
C ILE A 42 1.69 -25.58 22.19
N LYS A 43 2.23 -25.08 21.08
CA LYS A 43 2.92 -25.86 20.05
C LYS A 43 4.40 -25.56 20.12
N VAL A 44 5.19 -26.56 20.51
CA VAL A 44 6.63 -26.41 20.68
C VAL A 44 7.36 -27.03 19.50
N PHE A 45 8.02 -26.19 18.71
CA PHE A 45 8.89 -26.58 17.61
C PHE A 45 10.24 -27.00 18.17
N ILE A 46 10.59 -28.27 17.94
CA ILE A 46 11.70 -28.92 18.65
C ILE A 46 12.51 -29.83 17.75
N THR A 47 13.83 -29.86 17.96
CA THR A 47 14.71 -30.87 17.32
C THR A 47 14.75 -32.15 18.16
N LYS A 48 15.15 -33.26 17.55
CA LYS A 48 15.33 -34.54 18.29
C LYS A 48 16.22 -34.40 19.52
N GLU A 49 17.30 -33.62 19.40
CA GLU A 49 18.24 -33.37 20.49
C GLU A 49 17.58 -32.58 21.63
N ALA A 50 16.93 -31.46 21.32
CA ALA A 50 16.21 -30.65 22.30
C ALA A 50 15.09 -31.43 22.99
N ASN A 51 14.39 -32.31 22.27
CA ASN A 51 13.35 -33.17 22.84
C ASN A 51 13.93 -34.14 23.87
N ASN A 52 15.06 -34.78 23.57
CA ASN A 52 15.74 -35.66 24.52
C ASN A 52 16.23 -34.93 25.77
N THR A 53 16.62 -33.65 25.66
CA THR A 53 17.14 -32.87 26.80
C THR A 53 16.03 -32.31 27.71
N HIS A 54 14.95 -31.81 27.10
CA HIS A 54 13.95 -30.97 27.78
C HIS A 54 12.49 -31.39 27.59
N GLY A 55 12.16 -32.28 26.65
CA GLY A 55 10.77 -32.64 26.32
C GLY A 55 9.96 -33.07 27.54
N ASP A 56 10.36 -34.16 28.21
CA ASP A 56 9.65 -34.67 29.39
C ASP A 56 9.63 -33.66 30.55
N LYS A 57 10.71 -32.91 30.75
CA LYS A 57 10.81 -31.91 31.80
C LYS A 57 9.80 -30.77 31.58
N LEU A 58 9.68 -30.28 30.35
CA LEU A 58 8.70 -29.25 29.99
C LEU A 58 7.27 -29.78 30.13
N ARG A 59 7.00 -31.00 29.64
CA ARG A 59 5.69 -31.64 29.75
C ARG A 59 5.25 -31.78 31.21
N ASN A 60 6.15 -32.25 32.07
CA ASN A 60 5.90 -32.37 33.50
C ASN A 60 5.73 -31.01 34.20
N LYS A 61 6.42 -29.95 33.74
CA LYS A 61 6.28 -28.60 34.30
C LYS A 61 4.93 -27.96 33.97
N ILE A 62 4.46 -28.17 32.73
CA ILE A 62 3.17 -27.66 32.26
C ILE A 62 2.01 -28.39 32.94
N ASP A 63 2.16 -29.68 33.29
CA ASP A 63 1.24 -30.45 34.16
C ASP A 63 -0.26 -30.23 33.86
N ASN A 64 -0.67 -30.48 32.60
CA ASN A 64 -2.05 -30.31 32.12
C ASN A 64 -2.65 -28.90 32.24
N LYS A 65 -1.87 -27.86 32.58
CA LYS A 65 -2.33 -26.48 32.59
C LYS A 65 -2.74 -26.00 31.19
N PHE A 66 -2.07 -26.50 30.16
CA PHE A 66 -2.25 -26.11 28.76
C PHE A 66 -2.21 -27.35 27.87
N ASN A 67 -2.89 -27.29 26.72
CA ASN A 67 -2.78 -28.35 25.71
C ASN A 67 -1.41 -28.25 25.01
N LEU A 68 -0.49 -29.18 25.31
CA LEU A 68 0.88 -29.17 24.81
C LEU A 68 1.11 -30.20 23.70
N SER A 69 1.55 -29.74 22.54
CA SER A 69 2.02 -30.58 21.44
C SER A 69 3.44 -30.22 20.98
N TYR A 70 4.15 -31.21 20.43
CA TYR A 70 5.48 -31.04 19.86
C TYR A 70 5.41 -31.12 18.34
N VAL A 71 6.15 -30.24 17.67
CA VAL A 71 6.30 -30.20 16.22
C VAL A 71 7.77 -30.44 15.90
N ASP A 72 8.07 -31.59 15.30
CA ASP A 72 9.44 -31.94 14.94
C ASP A 72 9.97 -31.02 13.84
N ILE A 73 11.11 -30.39 14.11
CA ILE A 73 11.87 -29.59 13.14
C ILE A 73 13.32 -30.06 13.04
N LYS A 74 13.96 -29.74 11.92
CA LYS A 74 15.40 -29.95 11.73
C LYS A 74 16.23 -28.86 12.41
N SER A 75 17.54 -29.09 12.47
CA SER A 75 18.50 -28.17 13.08
C SER A 75 18.73 -26.87 12.30
N GLY A 76 18.10 -26.65 11.15
CA GLY A 76 18.20 -25.37 10.42
C GLY A 76 19.61 -25.06 9.94
N THR A 77 20.34 -26.08 9.49
CA THR A 77 21.75 -25.98 9.04
C THR A 77 21.88 -25.97 7.52
N GLU A 78 20.83 -26.36 6.80
CA GLU A 78 20.78 -26.40 5.33
C GLU A 78 19.66 -25.48 4.80
N GLU A 79 19.77 -25.05 3.54
CA GLU A 79 18.78 -24.16 2.90
C GLU A 79 17.39 -24.80 2.82
N ASP A 80 17.33 -26.12 2.54
CA ASP A 80 16.09 -26.90 2.53
C ASP A 80 15.37 -26.93 3.89
N ASP A 81 16.08 -26.64 4.99
CA ASP A 81 15.47 -26.57 6.31
C ASP A 81 14.58 -25.31 6.47
N ILE A 82 14.78 -24.28 5.65
CA ILE A 82 14.01 -23.03 5.71
C ILE A 82 12.56 -23.27 5.30
N TRP A 83 12.35 -23.88 4.13
CA TRP A 83 11.00 -24.16 3.62
C TRP A 83 10.28 -25.21 4.45
N GLN A 84 10.98 -26.24 4.91
CA GLN A 84 10.39 -27.23 5.82
C GLN A 84 9.94 -26.60 7.14
N LEU A 85 10.72 -25.66 7.69
CA LEU A 85 10.31 -24.91 8.88
C LEU A 85 9.08 -24.03 8.59
N PHE A 86 9.09 -23.31 7.47
CA PHE A 86 7.96 -22.49 7.05
C PHE A 86 6.68 -23.33 6.96
N ASP A 87 6.75 -24.47 6.26
CA ASP A 87 5.62 -25.39 6.11
C ASP A 87 5.12 -25.90 7.46
N LYS A 88 6.03 -26.30 8.35
CA LYS A 88 5.67 -26.75 9.70
C LYS A 88 4.97 -25.67 10.51
N VAL A 89 5.43 -24.42 10.43
CA VAL A 89 4.78 -23.29 11.11
C VAL A 89 3.39 -23.07 10.53
N VAL A 90 3.24 -23.06 9.20
CA VAL A 90 1.96 -22.81 8.55
C VAL A 90 0.95 -23.94 8.81
N GLU A 91 1.36 -25.21 8.69
CA GLU A 91 0.53 -26.39 8.98
C GLU A 91 0.06 -26.41 10.44
N SER A 92 0.83 -25.82 11.34
CA SER A 92 0.53 -25.76 12.78
C SER A 92 -0.49 -24.68 13.13
N VAL A 93 -0.87 -23.79 12.21
CA VAL A 93 -1.75 -22.66 12.49
C VAL A 93 -3.06 -22.80 11.71
N PRO A 94 -4.20 -23.02 12.38
CA PRO A 94 -5.51 -23.02 11.73
C PRO A 94 -5.83 -21.64 11.13
N GLU A 95 -6.59 -21.63 10.03
CA GLU A 95 -7.13 -20.39 9.46
C GLU A 95 -8.03 -19.65 10.47
N ASN A 96 -8.03 -18.32 10.41
CA ASN A 96 -8.83 -17.46 11.29
C ASN A 96 -8.54 -17.61 12.80
N SER A 97 -7.37 -18.13 13.16
CA SER A 97 -6.95 -18.29 14.56
C SER A 97 -6.22 -17.06 15.10
N GLU A 98 -6.16 -16.97 16.44
CA GLU A 98 -5.32 -15.99 17.13
C GLU A 98 -4.07 -16.68 17.69
N ILE A 99 -2.90 -16.16 17.35
CA ILE A 99 -1.62 -16.76 17.76
C ILE A 99 -0.65 -15.75 18.38
N ILE A 100 0.23 -16.27 19.23
CA ILE A 100 1.41 -15.57 19.72
C ILE A 100 2.66 -16.42 19.46
N PHE A 101 3.79 -15.76 19.25
CA PHE A 101 5.09 -16.40 19.07
C PHE A 101 6.00 -16.15 20.25
N ASP A 102 6.76 -17.17 20.63
CA ASP A 102 7.91 -17.09 21.52
C ASP A 102 9.16 -17.47 20.72
N ILE A 103 10.02 -16.50 20.46
CA ILE A 103 11.27 -16.70 19.72
C ILE A 103 12.51 -16.75 20.63
N THR A 104 12.32 -16.91 21.96
CA THR A 104 13.41 -16.81 22.95
C THR A 104 14.52 -17.82 22.74
N HIS A 105 14.17 -19.08 22.45
CA HIS A 105 15.14 -20.15 22.19
C HIS A 105 15.17 -20.59 20.73
N ALA A 106 14.60 -19.78 19.84
CA ALA A 106 14.79 -19.96 18.41
C ALA A 106 16.26 -19.68 18.07
N PHE A 107 16.91 -20.58 17.33
CA PHE A 107 18.32 -20.50 17.00
C PHE A 107 18.55 -20.15 15.52
N ARG A 108 19.72 -19.58 15.20
CA ARG A 108 20.16 -19.27 13.83
C ARG A 108 19.12 -18.44 13.06
N SER A 109 18.68 -18.90 11.90
CA SER A 109 17.73 -18.23 11.00
C SER A 109 16.27 -18.35 11.42
N ILE A 110 15.94 -19.22 12.39
CA ILE A 110 14.55 -19.47 12.83
C ILE A 110 13.81 -18.19 13.20
N PRO A 111 14.34 -17.26 14.02
CA PRO A 111 13.62 -16.04 14.38
C PRO A 111 13.19 -15.21 13.17
N VAL A 112 14.05 -15.11 12.15
CA VAL A 112 13.77 -14.36 10.91
C VAL A 112 12.69 -15.06 10.10
N ILE A 113 12.79 -16.38 9.95
CA ILE A 113 11.81 -17.17 9.19
C ILE A 113 10.44 -17.11 9.85
N VAL A 114 10.38 -17.20 11.18
CA VAL A 114 9.14 -17.10 11.95
C VAL A 114 8.51 -15.73 11.82
N LEU A 115 9.30 -14.65 11.86
CA LEU A 115 8.81 -13.30 11.64
C LEU A 115 8.17 -13.17 10.24
N LEU A 116 8.84 -13.67 9.19
CA LEU A 116 8.29 -13.67 7.84
C LEU A 116 7.04 -14.56 7.72
N ALA A 117 7.08 -15.77 8.29
CA ALA A 117 5.95 -16.70 8.30
C ALA A 117 4.73 -16.09 9.01
N SER A 118 4.93 -15.34 10.11
CA SER A 118 3.85 -14.65 10.82
C SER A 118 3.14 -13.62 9.93
N ALA A 119 3.89 -12.86 9.13
CA ALA A 119 3.32 -11.91 8.19
C ALA A 119 2.59 -12.62 7.04
N PHE A 120 3.14 -13.73 6.53
CA PHE A 120 2.46 -14.55 5.53
C PHE A 120 1.16 -15.15 6.05
N LEU A 121 1.15 -15.67 7.29
CA LEU A 121 -0.05 -16.23 7.92
C LEU A 121 -1.15 -15.18 8.09
N GLU A 122 -0.78 -13.96 8.49
CA GLU A 122 -1.73 -12.86 8.61
C GLU A 122 -2.42 -12.57 7.27
N LYS A 123 -1.65 -12.48 6.18
CA LYS A 123 -2.20 -12.14 4.85
C LYS A 123 -2.89 -13.31 4.14
N ALA A 124 -2.33 -14.53 4.24
CA ALA A 124 -2.77 -15.68 3.44
C ALA A 124 -3.80 -16.57 4.13
N ARG A 125 -3.84 -16.58 5.47
CA ARG A 125 -4.70 -17.48 6.28
C ARG A 125 -5.64 -16.71 7.23
N ASN A 126 -5.66 -15.39 7.12
CA ASN A 126 -6.44 -14.48 7.97
C ASN A 126 -6.19 -14.73 9.48
N VAL A 127 -4.94 -15.02 9.84
CA VAL A 127 -4.53 -15.28 11.22
C VAL A 127 -4.28 -13.96 11.92
N THR A 128 -4.76 -13.81 13.15
CA THR A 128 -4.46 -12.62 13.96
C THR A 128 -3.21 -12.86 14.80
N ILE A 129 -2.13 -12.14 14.48
CA ILE A 129 -0.90 -12.18 15.30
C ILE A 129 -1.05 -11.23 16.49
N LYS A 130 -1.27 -11.79 17.68
CA LYS A 130 -1.44 -11.01 18.93
C LYS A 130 -0.11 -10.57 19.55
N GLY A 131 0.99 -11.23 19.19
CA GLY A 131 2.25 -11.07 19.89
C GLY A 131 3.42 -11.83 19.28
N VAL A 132 4.59 -11.20 19.23
CA VAL A 132 5.88 -11.89 19.08
C VAL A 132 6.75 -11.53 20.28
N TYR A 133 7.16 -12.51 21.05
CA TYR A 133 7.80 -12.30 22.34
C TYR A 133 9.20 -12.91 22.41
N TYR A 134 10.08 -12.22 23.13
CA TYR A 134 11.45 -12.64 23.39
C TYR A 134 11.78 -12.43 24.88
N GLY A 135 12.10 -13.52 25.58
CA GLY A 135 12.59 -13.48 26.96
C GLY A 135 14.07 -13.16 27.02
N GLN A 136 14.44 -12.01 27.58
CA GLN A 136 15.84 -11.63 27.76
C GLN A 136 16.40 -12.27 29.03
N TYR A 137 16.79 -13.54 28.94
CA TYR A 137 17.50 -14.19 30.02
C TYR A 137 18.92 -13.60 30.20
N ASN A 138 19.28 -13.29 31.44
CA ASN A 138 20.65 -12.90 31.80
C ASN A 138 20.99 -13.55 33.15
N GLN A 139 22.06 -14.35 33.18
CA GLN A 139 22.51 -15.07 34.38
C GLN A 139 22.89 -14.14 35.55
N GLU A 140 23.31 -12.91 35.27
CA GLU A 140 23.70 -11.91 36.28
C GLU A 140 22.50 -11.17 36.87
N LYS A 141 21.30 -11.34 36.29
CA LYS A 141 20.09 -10.65 36.72
C LYS A 141 19.10 -11.63 37.33
N ASN A 142 18.49 -11.23 38.44
CA ASN A 142 17.44 -12.01 39.10
C ASN A 142 16.10 -12.03 38.35
N GLN A 143 15.98 -11.28 37.25
CA GLN A 143 14.77 -11.16 36.44
C GLN A 143 15.09 -11.20 34.94
N ALA A 144 14.21 -11.86 34.18
CA ALA A 144 14.29 -11.95 32.73
C ALA A 144 13.05 -11.28 32.11
N PRO A 145 13.13 -10.01 31.69
CA PRO A 145 12.01 -9.33 31.05
C PRO A 145 11.66 -9.96 29.70
N ILE A 146 10.36 -10.08 29.44
CA ILE A 146 9.82 -10.47 28.14
C ILE A 146 9.58 -9.20 27.33
N PHE A 147 10.18 -9.13 26.15
CA PHE A 147 10.04 -8.03 25.20
C PHE A 147 8.99 -8.34 24.14
N ASP A 148 8.23 -7.31 23.77
CA ASP A 148 7.29 -7.35 22.65
C ASP A 148 7.99 -6.91 21.36
N LEU A 149 8.11 -7.84 20.43
CA LEU A 149 8.68 -7.64 19.10
C LEU A 149 7.60 -7.55 18.01
N THR A 150 6.32 -7.56 18.37
CA THR A 150 5.20 -7.33 17.44
C THR A 150 5.38 -6.05 16.60
N PRO A 151 5.95 -4.93 17.11
CA PRO A 151 6.22 -3.76 16.27
C PRO A 151 7.11 -4.04 15.05
N ALA A 152 7.95 -5.08 15.08
CA ALA A 152 8.76 -5.47 13.93
C ALA A 152 7.93 -6.06 12.78
N ILE A 153 6.81 -6.75 13.07
CA ILE A 153 5.88 -7.23 12.03
C ILE A 153 5.26 -6.04 11.30
N LYS A 154 4.89 -4.97 12.03
CA LYS A 154 4.31 -3.76 11.44
C LYS A 154 5.24 -3.10 10.40
N LEU A 155 6.55 -3.34 10.45
CA LEU A 155 7.49 -2.86 9.41
C LEU A 155 7.22 -3.50 8.05
N LEU A 156 6.71 -4.74 8.01
CA LEU A 156 6.36 -5.42 6.76
C LEU A 156 5.11 -4.82 6.12
N ASP A 157 4.17 -4.31 6.92
CA ASP A 157 3.04 -3.54 6.41
C ASP A 157 3.51 -2.23 5.77
N TRP A 158 4.44 -1.51 6.42
CA TRP A 158 5.05 -0.30 5.85
C TRP A 158 5.80 -0.59 4.56
N LEU A 159 6.55 -1.68 4.50
CA LEU A 159 7.26 -2.11 3.29
C LEU A 159 6.28 -2.35 2.15
N THR A 160 5.22 -3.14 2.39
CA THR A 160 4.21 -3.47 1.37
C THR A 160 3.45 -2.23 0.90
N ALA A 161 3.08 -1.34 1.84
CA ALA A 161 2.38 -0.10 1.53
C ALA A 161 3.27 0.87 0.73
N THR A 162 4.56 0.93 1.05
CA THR A 162 5.54 1.75 0.35
C THR A 162 5.77 1.23 -1.06
N ASP A 163 6.00 -0.07 -1.23
CA ASP A 163 6.16 -0.69 -2.55
C ASP A 163 4.93 -0.45 -3.44
N THR A 164 3.73 -0.59 -2.86
CA THR A 164 2.46 -0.29 -3.55
C THR A 164 2.44 1.15 -4.05
N PHE A 165 2.80 2.14 -3.21
CA PHE A 165 2.84 3.53 -3.63
C PHE A 165 3.90 3.78 -4.70
N ILE A 166 5.10 3.21 -4.56
CA ILE A 166 6.18 3.38 -5.56
C ILE A 166 5.73 2.88 -6.93
N ASN A 167 5.18 1.67 -6.98
CA ASN A 167 4.87 0.98 -8.23
C ASN A 167 3.55 1.44 -8.86
N THR A 168 2.55 1.81 -8.05
CA THR A 168 1.19 2.11 -8.53
C THR A 168 0.73 3.54 -8.27
N GLY A 169 1.44 4.25 -7.39
CA GLY A 169 1.03 5.58 -6.89
C GLY A 169 -0.12 5.57 -5.88
N SER A 170 -0.61 4.39 -5.48
CA SER A 170 -1.65 4.25 -4.47
C SER A 170 -1.11 4.44 -3.06
N SER A 171 -1.62 5.45 -2.35
CA SER A 171 -1.26 5.71 -0.95
C SER A 171 -2.33 5.23 0.04
N GLN A 172 -3.36 4.49 -0.41
CA GLN A 172 -4.46 4.02 0.44
C GLN A 172 -3.95 3.29 1.70
N LYS A 173 -3.04 2.33 1.53
CA LYS A 173 -2.54 1.54 2.65
C LYS A 173 -1.64 2.36 3.58
N LEU A 174 -0.86 3.30 3.04
CA LEU A 174 -0.04 4.22 3.82
C LEU A 174 -0.91 5.15 4.67
N GLY A 175 -1.97 5.70 4.07
CA GLY A 175 -2.95 6.53 4.78
C GLY A 175 -3.60 5.76 5.91
N GLN A 176 -4.09 4.53 5.64
CA GLN A 176 -4.68 3.67 6.67
C GLN A 176 -3.72 3.42 7.85
N LEU A 177 -2.43 3.14 7.59
CA LEU A 177 -1.45 2.91 8.66
C LEU A 177 -1.26 4.14 9.56
N LEU A 178 -1.30 5.35 9.01
CA LEU A 178 -1.24 6.59 9.79
C LEU A 178 -2.51 6.80 10.63
N GLU A 179 -3.68 6.51 10.05
CA GLU A 179 -4.95 6.57 10.77
C GLU A 179 -4.98 5.57 11.93
N ASP A 180 -4.56 4.33 11.69
CA ASP A 180 -4.52 3.25 12.67
C ASP A 180 -3.62 3.60 13.86
N ILE A 181 -2.43 4.17 13.61
CA ILE A 181 -1.53 4.62 14.67
C ILE A 181 -2.23 5.60 15.62
N GLN A 182 -2.87 6.62 15.07
CA GLN A 182 -3.56 7.62 15.88
C GLN A 182 -4.73 6.98 16.63
N VAL A 183 -5.54 6.16 15.96
CA VAL A 183 -6.69 5.48 16.57
C VAL A 183 -6.26 4.55 17.71
N ASP A 184 -5.23 3.74 17.51
CA ASP A 184 -4.69 2.81 18.51
C ASP A 184 -4.09 3.56 19.71
N PHE A 185 -3.41 4.69 19.47
CA PHE A 185 -2.85 5.52 20.53
C PHE A 185 -3.94 6.02 21.50
N PHE A 186 -5.07 6.52 20.97
CA PHE A 186 -6.17 6.99 21.80
C PHE A 186 -6.98 5.85 22.43
N LYS A 187 -7.15 4.72 21.75
CA LYS A 187 -7.84 3.54 22.30
C LYS A 187 -7.07 2.85 23.43
N SER A 188 -5.74 2.86 23.37
CA SER A 188 -4.87 2.20 24.37
C SER A 188 -4.77 2.95 25.71
N GLY A 189 -5.40 4.13 25.85
CA GLY A 189 -5.33 4.94 27.06
C GLY A 189 -4.02 5.72 27.24
N LYS A 190 -3.03 5.52 26.36
CA LYS A 190 -1.74 6.23 26.36
C LYS A 190 -1.88 7.75 26.35
N ALA A 191 -2.95 8.26 25.75
CA ALA A 191 -3.26 9.68 25.74
C ALA A 191 -3.40 10.32 27.14
N GLN A 192 -3.65 9.52 28.19
CA GLN A 192 -3.74 9.99 29.58
C GLN A 192 -2.36 10.15 30.24
N THR A 193 -1.36 9.40 29.78
CA THR A 193 -0.04 9.29 30.42
C THR A 193 1.07 9.94 29.61
N GLU A 194 0.94 9.97 28.28
CA GLU A 194 1.97 10.49 27.38
C GLU A 194 1.75 11.98 27.06
N GLU A 195 2.83 12.76 27.13
CA GLU A 195 2.82 14.19 26.86
C GLU A 195 2.56 14.45 25.37
N PHE A 196 3.36 13.83 24.49
CA PHE A 196 3.27 13.96 23.04
C PHE A 196 2.23 13.00 22.45
N LYS A 197 1.41 13.48 21.50
CA LYS A 197 0.25 12.75 20.98
C LYS A 197 0.15 12.90 19.45
N PRO A 198 -0.20 11.84 18.71
CA PRO A 198 -0.45 11.93 17.28
C PRO A 198 -1.85 12.51 17.04
N VAL A 199 -1.99 13.79 16.74
CA VAL A 199 -3.31 14.42 16.49
C VAL A 199 -3.53 14.76 15.02
N LYS A 200 -2.48 14.74 14.20
CA LYS A 200 -2.51 15.10 12.77
C LYS A 200 -2.42 13.89 11.84
N LEU A 201 -1.83 12.78 12.29
CA LEU A 201 -1.60 11.58 11.45
C LEU A 201 -2.86 11.13 10.70
N ARG A 202 -4.02 11.10 11.37
CA ARG A 202 -5.27 10.67 10.74
C ARG A 202 -5.68 11.59 9.59
N ASN A 203 -5.66 12.91 9.81
CA ASN A 203 -6.05 13.87 8.78
C ASN A 203 -5.09 13.84 7.59
N PHE A 204 -3.78 13.70 7.84
CA PHE A 204 -2.79 13.54 6.78
C PHE A 204 -3.00 12.22 6.01
N GLY A 205 -3.23 11.12 6.73
CA GLY A 205 -3.54 9.81 6.15
C GLY A 205 -4.79 9.82 5.28
N THR A 206 -5.86 10.47 5.74
CA THR A 206 -7.08 10.67 4.96
C THR A 206 -6.82 11.55 3.74
N ALA A 207 -6.00 12.60 3.85
CA ALA A 207 -5.69 13.50 2.73
C ALA A 207 -4.98 12.77 1.59
N ILE A 208 -3.93 11.99 1.88
CA ILE A 208 -3.23 11.20 0.85
C ILE A 208 -4.15 10.10 0.28
N SER A 209 -4.97 9.46 1.11
CA SER A 209 -5.95 8.45 0.65
C SER A 209 -6.98 9.04 -0.32
N ASN A 210 -7.50 10.24 -0.04
CA ASN A 210 -8.43 10.92 -0.94
C ASN A 210 -7.79 11.24 -2.30
N ILE A 211 -6.52 11.67 -2.32
CA ILE A 211 -5.78 11.91 -3.57
C ILE A 211 -5.65 10.60 -4.36
N SER A 212 -5.22 9.52 -3.69
CA SER A 212 -5.10 8.20 -4.31
C SER A 212 -6.43 7.69 -4.86
N GLU A 213 -7.55 7.96 -4.20
CA GLU A 213 -8.89 7.59 -4.66
C GLU A 213 -9.31 8.40 -5.90
N ASN A 214 -9.04 9.70 -5.91
CA ASN A 214 -9.29 10.55 -7.07
C ASN A 214 -8.50 10.10 -8.31
N ILE A 215 -7.25 9.66 -8.11
CA ILE A 215 -6.43 9.03 -9.15
C ILE A 215 -7.04 7.70 -9.60
N GLN A 216 -7.41 6.83 -8.67
CA GLN A 216 -7.99 5.52 -9.00
C GLN A 216 -9.26 5.64 -9.85
N PHE A 217 -10.13 6.61 -9.54
CA PHE A 217 -11.43 6.80 -10.19
C PHE A 217 -11.44 7.89 -11.27
N ILE A 218 -10.28 8.36 -11.72
CA ILE A 218 -10.16 9.34 -12.81
C ILE A 218 -11.03 10.58 -12.51
N ARG A 219 -10.80 11.19 -11.34
CA ARG A 219 -11.48 12.42 -10.87
C ARG A 219 -10.53 13.62 -10.98
N PRO A 220 -10.18 14.06 -12.20
CA PRO A 220 -9.13 15.06 -12.39
C PRO A 220 -9.51 16.41 -11.78
N VAL A 221 -10.79 16.79 -11.77
CA VAL A 221 -11.26 18.07 -11.22
C VAL A 221 -11.10 18.10 -9.70
N GLU A 222 -11.58 17.07 -9.00
CA GLU A 222 -11.43 16.94 -7.55
C GLU A 222 -9.97 16.71 -7.13
N LEU A 223 -9.19 16.02 -7.98
CA LEU A 223 -7.77 15.77 -7.74
C LEU A 223 -7.01 17.08 -7.52
N LEU A 224 -7.20 18.08 -8.40
CA LEU A 224 -6.44 19.34 -8.34
C LEU A 224 -6.57 20.03 -6.97
N GLU A 225 -7.80 20.10 -6.45
CA GLU A 225 -8.08 20.69 -5.16
C GLU A 225 -7.58 19.83 -3.99
N SER A 226 -7.76 18.51 -4.07
CA SER A 226 -7.30 17.59 -3.03
C SER A 226 -5.77 17.59 -2.89
N ALA A 227 -5.05 17.65 -4.03
CA ALA A 227 -3.61 17.79 -4.08
C ALA A 227 -3.14 19.12 -3.48
N HIS A 228 -3.81 20.24 -3.77
CA HIS A 228 -3.49 21.52 -3.13
C HIS A 228 -3.78 21.52 -1.62
N LYS A 229 -4.87 20.87 -1.18
CA LYS A 229 -5.19 20.76 0.25
C LYS A 229 -4.12 19.98 1.02
N LEU A 230 -3.33 19.12 0.38
CA LEU A 230 -2.23 18.40 1.02
C LEU A 230 -1.22 19.36 1.67
N GLU A 231 -0.93 20.50 1.01
CA GLU A 231 -0.02 21.53 1.52
C GLU A 231 -0.43 22.06 2.91
N LYS A 232 -1.73 22.06 3.22
CA LYS A 232 -2.25 22.50 4.53
C LYS A 232 -1.96 21.50 5.65
N PHE A 233 -1.76 20.24 5.29
CA PHE A 233 -1.41 19.18 6.22
C PHE A 233 0.11 18.99 6.34
N SER A 234 0.88 19.41 5.31
CA SER A 234 2.34 19.41 5.29
C SER A 234 2.92 20.54 6.15
N SER A 235 3.19 20.24 7.42
CA SER A 235 3.72 21.17 8.42
C SER A 235 4.83 20.55 9.28
N GLU A 236 5.62 21.38 9.96
CA GLU A 236 6.62 20.91 10.93
C GLU A 236 6.01 20.07 12.07
N GLU A 237 4.73 20.27 12.39
CA GLU A 237 4.02 19.48 13.40
C GLU A 237 3.79 18.03 12.93
N ILE A 238 3.32 17.84 11.69
CA ILE A 238 3.13 16.48 11.16
C ILE A 238 4.48 15.76 11.00
N ARG A 239 5.55 16.47 10.63
CA ARG A 239 6.90 15.89 10.53
C ARG A 239 7.37 15.36 11.88
N LYS A 240 7.15 16.11 12.96
CA LYS A 240 7.44 15.65 14.33
C LYS A 240 6.60 14.44 14.73
N GLU A 241 5.29 14.44 14.45
CA GLU A 241 4.43 13.28 14.73
C GLU A 241 4.91 12.02 13.98
N ILE A 242 5.25 12.17 12.70
CA ILE A 242 5.76 11.06 11.87
C ILE A 242 7.08 10.52 12.42
N GLY A 243 8.05 11.38 12.75
CA GLY A 243 9.35 10.94 13.27
C GLY A 243 9.25 10.18 14.60
N ILE A 244 8.21 10.44 15.39
CA ILE A 244 7.98 9.77 16.69
C ILE A 244 7.16 8.50 16.54
N PHE A 245 6.06 8.54 15.77
CA PHE A 245 5.07 7.47 15.75
C PHE A 245 5.09 6.61 14.48
N ALA A 246 5.59 7.14 13.36
CA ALA A 246 5.54 6.52 12.04
C ALA A 246 6.91 6.58 11.33
N LYS A 247 7.99 6.24 12.04
CA LYS A 247 9.38 6.34 11.55
C LYS A 247 9.62 5.76 10.15
N PRO A 248 9.05 4.61 9.74
CA PRO A 248 9.22 4.12 8.36
C PRO A 248 8.62 5.07 7.31
N PHE A 249 7.53 5.76 7.64
CA PHE A 249 6.88 6.72 6.75
C PHE A 249 7.71 8.00 6.54
N GLU A 250 8.57 8.35 7.50
CA GLU A 250 9.51 9.47 7.39
C GLU A 250 10.41 9.36 6.15
N LEU A 251 10.73 8.13 5.73
CA LEU A 251 11.58 7.87 4.57
C LEU A 251 10.89 8.10 3.21
N ILE A 252 9.56 8.22 3.19
CA ILE A 252 8.79 8.28 1.93
C ILE A 252 7.89 9.52 1.80
N ILE A 253 7.60 10.23 2.90
CA ILE A 253 6.71 11.39 2.89
C ILE A 253 7.09 12.45 1.84
N ASP A 254 8.38 12.79 1.69
CA ASP A 254 8.82 13.79 0.71
C ASP A 254 8.50 13.37 -0.72
N LYS A 255 8.65 12.06 -1.01
CA LYS A 255 8.33 11.51 -2.32
C LYS A 255 6.83 11.55 -2.60
N ILE A 256 5.99 11.30 -1.59
CA ILE A 256 4.52 11.39 -1.72
C ILE A 256 4.10 12.84 -2.00
N GLU A 257 4.60 13.77 -1.20
CA GLU A 257 4.29 15.19 -1.35
C GLU A 257 4.76 15.70 -2.72
N GLN A 258 5.98 15.34 -3.15
CA GLN A 258 6.49 15.72 -4.47
C GLN A 258 5.67 15.13 -5.62
N ASP A 259 5.33 13.83 -5.54
CA ASP A 259 4.57 13.14 -6.60
C ASP A 259 3.16 13.73 -6.73
N TYR A 260 2.52 14.12 -5.62
CA TYR A 260 1.17 14.70 -5.64
C TYR A 260 1.14 16.22 -5.89
N ALA A 261 2.19 16.97 -5.51
CA ALA A 261 2.27 18.42 -5.71
C ALA A 261 2.16 18.85 -7.19
N GLN A 262 2.57 17.98 -8.12
CA GLN A 262 2.45 18.26 -9.55
C GLN A 262 0.98 18.47 -9.99
N PHE A 263 0.00 17.96 -9.24
CA PHE A 263 -1.42 18.13 -9.51
C PHE A 263 -2.06 19.31 -8.77
N ALA A 264 -1.39 19.91 -7.78
CA ALA A 264 -1.98 20.93 -6.92
C ALA A 264 -2.43 22.19 -7.69
N LEU A 265 -3.66 22.64 -7.42
CA LEU A 265 -4.23 23.91 -7.86
C LEU A 265 -5.29 24.43 -6.85
N GLU A 266 -5.13 25.66 -6.35
CA GLU A 266 -5.95 26.19 -5.24
C GLU A 266 -7.44 26.34 -5.57
N LYS A 267 -7.78 26.76 -6.79
CA LYS A 267 -9.17 26.85 -7.31
C LYS A 267 -9.18 26.70 -8.83
N SER A 268 -9.64 25.55 -9.34
CA SER A 268 -9.72 25.30 -10.79
C SER A 268 -10.59 26.34 -11.53
N SER A 269 -11.63 26.87 -10.88
CA SER A 269 -12.54 27.88 -11.46
C SER A 269 -11.94 29.29 -11.57
N LYS A 270 -10.79 29.54 -10.94
CA LYS A 270 -10.08 30.85 -10.96
C LYS A 270 -8.67 30.74 -11.56
N ALA A 271 -8.24 29.53 -11.89
CA ALA A 271 -6.94 29.29 -12.46
C ALA A 271 -6.91 29.69 -13.94
N GLU A 272 -5.71 29.99 -14.44
CA GLU A 272 -5.49 30.15 -15.87
C GLU A 272 -5.87 28.85 -16.58
N ALA A 273 -6.67 28.94 -17.64
CA ALA A 273 -7.25 27.78 -18.28
C ALA A 273 -6.17 26.85 -18.88
N ASN A 274 -5.04 27.41 -19.34
CA ASN A 274 -3.87 26.66 -19.79
C ASN A 274 -3.23 25.82 -18.67
N LEU A 275 -3.27 26.28 -17.43
CA LEU A 275 -2.75 25.54 -16.29
C LEU A 275 -3.61 24.31 -16.00
N VAL A 276 -4.94 24.42 -16.12
CA VAL A 276 -5.85 23.25 -15.99
C VAL A 276 -5.54 22.19 -17.05
N ILE A 277 -5.34 22.61 -18.31
CA ILE A 277 -4.95 21.70 -19.40
C ILE A 277 -3.65 20.97 -19.06
N LYS A 278 -2.63 21.72 -18.63
CA LYS A 278 -1.32 21.18 -18.27
C LYS A 278 -1.40 20.20 -17.09
N LYS A 279 -2.14 20.52 -16.04
CA LYS A 279 -2.29 19.63 -14.87
C LYS A 279 -2.99 18.31 -15.22
N HIS A 280 -4.04 18.36 -16.05
CA HIS A 280 -4.68 17.12 -16.53
C HIS A 280 -3.76 16.33 -17.47
N TYR A 281 -2.94 16.99 -18.28
CA TYR A 281 -1.93 16.33 -19.11
C TYR A 281 -0.87 15.62 -18.26
N LEU A 282 -0.36 16.29 -17.22
CA LEU A 282 0.58 15.67 -16.27
C LEU A 282 -0.03 14.42 -15.62
N LEU A 283 -1.32 14.41 -15.35
CA LEU A 283 -2.01 13.21 -14.85
C LEU A 283 -2.05 12.06 -15.89
N ILE A 284 -2.25 12.35 -17.18
CA ILE A 284 -2.18 11.34 -18.25
C ILE A 284 -0.76 10.76 -18.33
N LYS A 285 0.26 11.63 -18.31
CA LYS A 285 1.66 11.22 -18.30
C LYS A 285 1.96 10.34 -17.09
N TRP A 286 1.52 10.75 -15.91
CA TRP A 286 1.70 9.99 -14.68
C TRP A 286 1.01 8.61 -14.73
N TYR A 287 -0.23 8.52 -15.25
CA TYR A 287 -0.88 7.22 -15.43
C TYR A 287 -0.06 6.30 -16.33
N THR A 288 0.51 6.86 -17.40
CA THR A 288 1.34 6.12 -18.35
C THR A 288 2.61 5.58 -17.67
N GLU A 289 3.31 6.43 -16.92
CA GLU A 289 4.52 6.07 -16.16
C GLU A 289 4.26 5.00 -15.09
N LYS A 290 3.06 5.00 -14.47
CA LYS A 290 2.63 4.00 -13.50
C LYS A 290 2.03 2.74 -14.11
N GLY A 291 2.01 2.61 -15.44
CA GLY A 291 1.41 1.46 -16.13
C GLY A 291 -0.13 1.40 -16.07
N LEU A 292 -0.79 2.50 -15.70
CA LEU A 292 -2.24 2.67 -15.58
C LEU A 292 -2.86 3.06 -16.94
N GLY A 293 -2.62 2.22 -17.97
CA GLY A 293 -2.99 2.53 -19.35
C GLY A 293 -4.50 2.73 -19.58
N THR A 294 -5.34 2.02 -18.83
CA THR A 294 -6.80 2.21 -18.85
C THR A 294 -7.19 3.64 -18.48
N GLN A 295 -6.65 4.15 -17.37
CA GLN A 295 -6.89 5.50 -16.89
C GLN A 295 -6.33 6.55 -17.85
N ALA A 296 -5.12 6.32 -18.39
CA ALA A 296 -4.50 7.21 -19.36
C ALA A 296 -5.39 7.39 -20.61
N ILE A 297 -5.87 6.30 -21.21
CA ILE A 297 -6.71 6.34 -22.42
C ILE A 297 -8.07 7.01 -22.14
N LEU A 298 -8.71 6.67 -21.02
CA LEU A 298 -9.99 7.27 -20.62
C LEU A 298 -9.85 8.78 -20.40
N LEU A 299 -8.83 9.20 -19.66
CA LEU A 299 -8.59 10.62 -19.40
C LEU A 299 -8.19 11.36 -20.67
N ALA A 300 -7.32 10.79 -21.51
CA ALA A 300 -6.90 11.42 -22.76
C ALA A 300 -8.08 11.75 -23.69
N ARG A 301 -9.07 10.86 -23.76
CA ARG A 301 -10.30 11.08 -24.54
C ARG A 301 -11.13 12.26 -24.02
N GLU A 302 -11.20 12.46 -22.71
CA GLU A 302 -11.90 13.61 -22.10
C GLU A 302 -11.05 14.89 -22.07
N TRP A 303 -9.72 14.72 -22.02
CA TRP A 303 -8.75 15.81 -22.04
C TRP A 303 -8.77 16.53 -23.38
N LEU A 304 -8.82 15.81 -24.50
CA LEU A 304 -8.89 16.43 -25.82
C LEU A 304 -10.14 17.33 -25.98
N VAL A 305 -11.29 16.88 -25.48
CA VAL A 305 -12.52 17.69 -25.43
C VAL A 305 -12.36 18.91 -24.52
N THR A 306 -11.76 18.70 -23.35
CA THR A 306 -11.51 19.76 -22.36
C THR A 306 -10.59 20.85 -22.90
N THR A 307 -9.48 20.46 -23.53
CA THR A 307 -8.50 21.37 -24.14
C THR A 307 -9.16 22.23 -25.21
N LEU A 308 -9.88 21.62 -26.16
CA LEU A 308 -10.55 22.37 -27.23
C LEU A 308 -11.69 23.26 -26.71
N ALA A 309 -12.45 22.81 -25.71
CA ALA A 309 -13.46 23.66 -25.07
C ALA A 309 -12.84 24.93 -24.46
N ILE A 310 -11.70 24.78 -23.76
CA ILE A 310 -10.96 25.90 -23.18
C ILE A 310 -10.44 26.84 -24.26
N LEU A 311 -9.86 26.31 -25.35
CA LEU A 311 -9.31 27.13 -26.45
C LEU A 311 -10.39 27.88 -27.22
N GLU A 312 -11.61 27.34 -27.27
CA GLU A 312 -12.81 28.02 -27.78
C GLU A 312 -13.42 29.01 -26.77
N ASN A 313 -12.75 29.27 -25.63
CA ASN A 313 -13.22 30.12 -24.54
C ASN A 313 -14.56 29.69 -23.92
N ASN A 314 -14.86 28.39 -23.95
CA ASN A 314 -16.03 27.82 -23.29
C ASN A 314 -15.69 27.27 -21.91
N ASP A 315 -16.71 27.18 -21.04
CA ASP A 315 -16.62 26.39 -19.81
C ASP A 315 -16.54 24.90 -20.16
N TYR A 316 -15.39 24.29 -19.88
CA TYR A 316 -15.14 22.87 -20.17
C TYR A 316 -15.98 21.91 -19.32
N LEU A 317 -16.63 22.38 -18.26
CA LEU A 317 -17.59 21.60 -17.47
C LEU A 317 -19.02 21.71 -18.00
N ASN A 318 -19.30 22.68 -18.88
CA ASN A 318 -20.63 22.87 -19.45
C ASN A 318 -20.94 21.74 -20.45
N LYS A 319 -22.06 21.04 -20.20
CA LYS A 319 -22.49 19.90 -21.00
C LYS A 319 -22.73 20.23 -22.48
N GLU A 320 -23.33 21.38 -22.78
CA GLU A 320 -23.66 21.79 -24.15
C GLU A 320 -22.41 22.19 -24.93
N ALA A 321 -21.51 22.94 -24.29
CA ALA A 321 -20.22 23.30 -24.86
C ALA A 321 -19.40 22.05 -25.20
N ARG A 322 -19.28 21.10 -24.27
CA ARG A 322 -18.60 19.82 -24.52
C ARG A 322 -19.24 19.06 -25.69
N LYS A 323 -20.57 18.96 -25.72
CA LYS A 323 -21.30 18.29 -26.81
C LYS A 323 -21.04 18.93 -28.17
N ASN A 324 -20.93 20.27 -28.23
CA ASN A 324 -20.58 20.98 -29.46
C ASN A 324 -19.17 20.57 -29.94
N ILE A 325 -18.16 20.62 -29.04
CA ILE A 325 -16.79 20.19 -29.35
C ILE A 325 -16.76 18.74 -29.85
N GLU A 326 -17.44 17.81 -29.17
CA GLU A 326 -17.52 16.42 -29.62
C GLU A 326 -18.20 16.26 -30.98
N THR A 327 -19.22 17.07 -31.27
CA THR A 327 -19.90 17.07 -32.57
C THR A 327 -18.94 17.50 -33.67
N GLN A 328 -18.15 18.55 -33.45
CA GLN A 328 -17.12 18.99 -34.40
C GLN A 328 -16.04 17.92 -34.60
N LEU A 329 -15.53 17.30 -33.52
CA LEU A 329 -14.55 16.21 -33.60
C LEU A 329 -15.10 14.98 -34.36
N ASN A 330 -16.35 14.61 -34.10
CA ASN A 330 -17.03 13.54 -34.82
C ASN A 330 -17.33 13.89 -36.27
N SER A 331 -17.49 15.18 -36.60
CA SER A 331 -17.65 15.58 -37.99
C SER A 331 -16.35 15.40 -38.77
N ILE A 332 -15.21 15.74 -38.17
CA ILE A 332 -13.85 15.56 -38.72
C ILE A 332 -13.51 14.07 -38.88
N SER A 333 -13.99 13.23 -37.97
CA SER A 333 -13.71 11.79 -37.91
C SER A 333 -14.68 10.93 -38.71
N GLY A 334 -14.17 10.21 -39.71
CA GLY A 334 -14.95 9.22 -40.46
C GLY A 334 -14.47 8.94 -41.88
N ASN A 335 -14.83 7.78 -42.44
CA ASN A 335 -14.37 7.29 -43.76
C ASN A 335 -14.97 8.03 -44.98
N ASN A 336 -15.41 9.28 -44.86
CA ASN A 336 -16.06 10.00 -45.96
C ASN A 336 -15.02 10.59 -46.95
N PRO A 337 -15.06 10.25 -48.25
CA PRO A 337 -14.13 10.76 -49.26
C PRO A 337 -14.17 12.28 -49.51
N GLU A 338 -15.22 13.00 -49.05
CA GLU A 338 -15.35 14.47 -49.22
C GLU A 338 -14.69 15.33 -48.11
N ARG A 339 -13.69 14.77 -47.41
CA ARG A 339 -13.05 15.34 -46.20
C ARG A 339 -12.53 16.78 -46.28
N ILE A 340 -12.21 17.30 -47.47
CA ILE A 340 -11.59 18.63 -47.61
C ILE A 340 -12.52 19.75 -47.11
N LYS A 341 -13.85 19.63 -47.24
CA LYS A 341 -14.83 20.60 -46.66
C LYS A 341 -15.13 20.37 -45.18
N ILE A 342 -14.78 19.20 -44.64
CA ILE A 342 -15.15 18.77 -43.28
C ILE A 342 -14.11 19.23 -42.25
N TYR A 343 -12.86 19.40 -42.68
CA TYR A 343 -11.78 19.96 -41.85
C TYR A 343 -11.96 21.44 -41.50
N GLU A 344 -12.96 22.13 -42.07
CA GLU A 344 -13.32 23.53 -41.76
C GLU A 344 -14.21 23.66 -40.51
N GLN A 345 -13.86 23.00 -39.41
CA GLN A 345 -14.51 23.24 -38.10
C GLN A 345 -13.79 24.37 -37.35
N GLN A 346 -14.49 25.01 -36.40
CA GLN A 346 -13.90 26.08 -35.58
C GLN A 346 -12.69 25.56 -34.80
N ILE A 347 -12.81 24.36 -34.22
CA ILE A 347 -11.74 23.71 -33.46
C ILE A 347 -10.46 23.45 -34.26
N SER A 348 -10.54 23.38 -35.59
CA SER A 348 -9.39 23.11 -36.46
C SER A 348 -8.34 24.21 -36.42
N CYS A 349 -8.70 25.44 -36.03
CA CYS A 349 -7.75 26.55 -35.96
C CYS A 349 -6.77 26.45 -34.79
N HIS A 350 -7.05 25.57 -33.82
CA HIS A 350 -6.23 25.37 -32.61
C HIS A 350 -5.16 24.29 -32.75
N VAL A 351 -5.13 23.57 -33.88
CA VAL A 351 -4.14 22.51 -34.13
C VAL A 351 -3.33 22.84 -35.37
N THR A 352 -2.07 22.43 -35.37
CA THR A 352 -1.17 22.59 -36.53
C THR A 352 -1.50 21.62 -37.66
N ASN A 353 -2.07 20.46 -37.33
CA ASN A 353 -2.37 19.39 -38.27
C ASN A 353 -3.75 18.76 -37.98
N VAL A 354 -4.76 19.15 -38.77
CA VAL A 354 -6.13 18.65 -38.63
C VAL A 354 -6.25 17.15 -38.92
N LYS A 355 -5.38 16.60 -39.79
CA LYS A 355 -5.35 15.15 -40.04
C LYS A 355 -4.85 14.40 -38.79
N GLN A 356 -3.84 14.92 -38.11
CA GLN A 356 -3.36 14.35 -36.85
C GLN A 356 -4.44 14.42 -35.76
N LEU A 357 -5.23 15.49 -35.71
CA LEU A 357 -6.39 15.60 -34.82
C LEU A 357 -7.44 14.50 -35.11
N ASP A 358 -7.79 14.30 -36.39
CA ASP A 358 -8.70 13.21 -36.82
C ASP A 358 -8.16 11.84 -36.39
N ASP A 359 -6.92 11.53 -36.78
CA ASP A 359 -6.30 10.25 -36.50
C ASP A 359 -6.25 9.99 -34.98
N THR A 360 -5.90 11.01 -34.19
CA THR A 360 -5.86 10.94 -32.71
C THR A 360 -7.25 10.70 -32.11
N TRP A 361 -8.26 11.47 -32.53
CA TRP A 361 -9.64 11.31 -32.03
C TRP A 361 -10.21 9.93 -32.36
N SER A 362 -10.01 9.50 -33.60
CA SER A 362 -10.44 8.19 -34.10
C SER A 362 -9.79 7.05 -33.32
N GLN A 363 -8.48 7.12 -33.07
CA GLN A 363 -7.75 6.13 -32.29
C GLN A 363 -8.15 6.13 -30.81
N LEU A 364 -8.28 7.31 -30.18
CA LEU A 364 -8.74 7.42 -28.80
C LEU A 364 -10.12 6.77 -28.64
N GLY A 365 -11.06 7.06 -29.55
CA GLY A 365 -12.39 6.47 -29.55
C GLY A 365 -12.36 4.94 -29.64
N ARG A 366 -11.60 4.38 -30.58
CA ARG A 366 -11.47 2.92 -30.76
C ARG A 366 -10.84 2.22 -29.56
N ASN A 367 -9.72 2.75 -29.04
CA ASN A 367 -9.02 2.19 -27.89
C ASN A 367 -9.86 2.29 -26.61
N ARG A 368 -10.47 3.45 -26.36
CA ARG A 368 -11.39 3.66 -25.22
C ARG A 368 -12.58 2.72 -25.28
N ASN A 369 -13.18 2.51 -26.46
CA ASN A 369 -14.30 1.58 -26.61
C ASN A 369 -13.88 0.12 -26.41
N ASN A 370 -12.68 -0.28 -26.83
CA ASN A 370 -12.13 -1.61 -26.54
C ASN A 370 -12.04 -1.88 -25.03
N ILE A 371 -11.58 -0.88 -24.27
CA ILE A 371 -11.50 -0.92 -22.81
C ILE A 371 -12.90 -0.91 -22.19
N ALA A 372 -13.75 0.06 -22.56
CA ALA A 372 -15.04 0.28 -21.94
C ALA A 372 -16.06 -0.85 -22.21
N HIS A 373 -15.96 -1.51 -23.36
CA HIS A 373 -16.78 -2.66 -23.71
C HIS A 373 -16.14 -4.00 -23.34
N CYS A 374 -14.98 -4.01 -22.66
CA CYS A 374 -14.32 -5.23 -22.18
C CYS A 374 -14.17 -6.31 -23.28
N GLN A 375 -13.69 -5.93 -24.47
CA GLN A 375 -13.56 -6.82 -25.64
C GLN A 375 -14.89 -7.36 -26.22
N MET A 376 -16.05 -6.92 -25.74
CA MET A 376 -17.37 -7.33 -26.25
C MET A 376 -17.77 -6.51 -27.49
N ASN A 377 -16.85 -6.37 -28.45
CA ASN A 377 -17.04 -5.68 -29.72
C ASN A 377 -16.38 -6.48 -30.86
N THR A 378 -16.74 -6.16 -32.11
CA THR A 378 -16.21 -6.85 -33.30
C THR A 378 -14.76 -6.47 -33.60
N GLU A 379 -14.33 -5.29 -33.19
CA GLU A 379 -12.95 -4.81 -33.33
C GLU A 379 -12.20 -5.01 -32.01
N GLN A 380 -11.34 -6.02 -31.93
CA GLN A 380 -10.63 -6.38 -30.71
C GLN A 380 -9.15 -6.00 -30.79
N PHE A 381 -8.65 -5.30 -29.77
CA PHE A 381 -7.24 -4.97 -29.61
C PHE A 381 -6.59 -5.86 -28.55
N SER A 382 -5.36 -6.27 -28.82
CA SER A 382 -4.57 -7.01 -27.83
C SER A 382 -4.17 -6.11 -26.66
N SER A 383 -3.90 -6.70 -25.50
CA SER A 383 -3.36 -5.98 -24.35
C SER A 383 -2.04 -5.26 -24.68
N LYS A 384 -1.19 -5.89 -25.52
CA LYS A 384 0.06 -5.28 -26.01
C LYS A 384 -0.20 -4.02 -26.83
N THR A 385 -1.20 -4.04 -27.71
CA THR A 385 -1.58 -2.87 -28.52
C THR A 385 -2.07 -1.73 -27.65
N LEU A 386 -2.94 -2.01 -26.67
CA LEU A 386 -3.43 -1.00 -25.73
C LEU A 386 -2.31 -0.41 -24.87
N HIS A 387 -1.38 -1.26 -24.41
CA HIS A 387 -0.23 -0.83 -23.61
C HIS A 387 0.70 0.09 -24.41
N GLN A 388 1.05 -0.30 -25.64
CA GLN A 388 1.89 0.53 -26.51
C GLN A 388 1.22 1.87 -26.81
N TYR A 389 -0.07 1.85 -27.16
CA TYR A 389 -0.81 3.08 -27.42
C TYR A 389 -0.84 4.01 -26.20
N ALA A 390 -1.09 3.46 -25.00
CA ALA A 390 -1.04 4.23 -23.77
C ALA A 390 0.33 4.87 -23.53
N GLN A 391 1.43 4.19 -23.86
CA GLN A 391 2.80 4.71 -23.74
C GLN A 391 3.07 5.89 -24.68
N GLU A 392 2.51 5.86 -25.88
CA GLU A 392 2.69 6.91 -26.90
C GLU A 392 1.78 8.13 -26.67
N LEU A 393 0.72 8.01 -25.85
CA LEU A 393 -0.28 9.06 -25.64
C LEU A 393 0.29 10.43 -25.24
N PRO A 394 1.21 10.56 -24.26
CA PRO A 394 1.72 11.87 -23.87
C PRO A 394 2.38 12.62 -25.03
N GLU A 395 3.18 11.92 -25.86
CA GLU A 395 3.83 12.49 -27.03
C GLU A 395 2.80 12.92 -28.09
N ILE A 396 1.84 12.03 -28.42
CA ILE A 396 0.75 12.31 -29.37
C ILE A 396 -0.03 13.58 -28.96
N LEU A 397 -0.37 13.72 -27.68
CA LEU A 397 -1.14 14.85 -27.18
C LEU A 397 -0.32 16.15 -27.13
N SER A 398 0.98 16.06 -26.83
CA SER A 398 1.89 17.21 -26.83
C SER A 398 2.10 17.76 -28.25
N ASP A 399 2.32 16.88 -29.22
CA ASP A 399 2.53 17.24 -30.62
C ASP A 399 1.30 17.88 -31.27
N LEU A 400 0.10 17.55 -30.76
CA LEU A 400 -1.16 18.11 -31.26
C LEU A 400 -1.33 19.60 -30.89
N PHE A 401 -0.75 20.02 -29.76
CA PHE A 401 -0.87 21.37 -29.22
C PHE A 401 0.48 21.96 -28.79
N PRO A 402 1.43 22.15 -29.73
CA PRO A 402 2.78 22.62 -29.40
C PRO A 402 2.78 24.00 -28.71
N GLN A 403 1.77 24.83 -28.97
CA GLN A 403 1.60 26.16 -28.36
C GLN A 403 1.30 26.12 -26.85
N LEU A 404 0.94 24.96 -26.29
CA LEU A 404 0.59 24.81 -24.87
C LEU A 404 1.77 24.48 -23.97
N ASN A 405 2.96 24.20 -24.53
CA ASN A 405 4.19 23.88 -23.79
C ASN A 405 3.96 22.89 -22.62
N LEU A 406 3.32 21.76 -22.92
CA LEU A 406 2.86 20.80 -21.91
C LEU A 406 4.01 20.08 -21.19
N THR A 407 5.19 20.03 -21.79
CA THR A 407 6.36 19.28 -21.32
C THR A 407 7.42 20.12 -20.60
N GLU A 408 7.37 21.45 -20.69
CA GLU A 408 8.35 22.38 -20.08
C GLU A 408 8.02 22.77 -18.65
#